data_AF-A0A8S3BQN3-F1
#
_entry.id   AF-A0A8S3BQN3-F1
#
_cell.length_a   1.000
_cell.length_b   1.000
_cell.length_c   1.000
_cell.angle_alpha   90.00
_cell.angle_beta   90.00
_cell.angle_gamma   90.00
#
_symmetry.space_group_name_H-M   'P 1'
#
loop_
_entity.id
_entity.type
_entity.pdbx_description
1 polymer ?
#
loop_
_entity_poly.entity_id
_entity_poly.type
_entity_poly.pdbx_seq_one_letter_code
_entity_poly.pdbx_strand_id
1 'polypeptide(L)' 'TGAHFATCPIDSYPSIAVENVEDSTRYFVIRVQNDNGQQAFLGMGFNDRSDSFDFNVALQDHFKYLKQAKQIEQEAKQTA' A
#
# COMPACT_ATOMS: atom_id res chain seq x y z
N THR A 1 -11.22 18.88 -10.88
CA THR A 1 -11.27 17.81 -11.90
C THR A 1 -10.63 16.58 -11.28
N GLY A 2 -11.42 15.61 -10.79
CA GLY A 2 -10.92 14.37 -10.17
C GLY A 2 -10.33 13.39 -11.20
N ALA A 3 -9.49 13.89 -12.10
CA ALA A 3 -8.84 13.10 -13.12
C ALA A 3 -7.76 12.22 -12.48
N HIS A 4 -7.69 10.97 -12.92
CA HIS A 4 -6.71 10.01 -12.43
C HIS A 4 -5.28 10.45 -12.79
N PHE A 5 -4.44 10.63 -11.76
CA PHE A 5 -3.07 11.11 -11.93
C PHE A 5 -2.06 9.97 -12.05
N ALA A 6 -2.12 8.99 -11.13
CA ALA A 6 -1.19 7.87 -11.09
C ALA A 6 -1.79 6.65 -10.38
N THR A 7 -1.37 5.45 -10.78
CA THR A 7 -1.73 4.19 -10.13
C THR A 7 -0.51 3.62 -9.43
N CYS A 8 -0.66 3.15 -8.20
CA CYS A 8 0.37 2.45 -7.44
C CYS A 8 -0.15 1.05 -7.05
N PRO A 9 0.14 0.00 -7.84
CA PRO A 9 -0.26 -1.35 -7.48
C PRO A 9 0.58 -1.89 -6.31
N ILE A 10 -0.09 -2.42 -5.28
CA ILE A 10 0.51 -2.97 -4.07
C ILE A 10 0.03 -4.42 -3.91
N ASP A 11 0.92 -5.40 -4.12
CA ASP A 11 0.58 -6.81 -4.03
C ASP A 11 0.73 -7.39 -2.62
N SER A 12 1.65 -6.80 -1.84
CA SER A 12 1.93 -7.18 -0.46
C SER A 12 2.41 -5.99 0.35
N TYR A 13 2.24 -6.06 1.66
CA TYR A 13 2.75 -5.09 2.61
C TYR A 13 3.39 -5.80 3.80
N PRO A 14 4.60 -5.38 4.24
CA PRO A 14 5.43 -4.31 3.69
C PRO A 14 6.08 -4.68 2.33
N SER A 15 6.22 -3.71 1.42
CA SER A 15 6.90 -3.88 0.12
C SER A 15 7.48 -2.56 -0.40
N ILE A 16 8.33 -2.64 -1.43
CA ILE A 16 8.93 -1.47 -2.11
C ILE A 16 7.90 -0.60 -2.85
N ALA A 17 6.63 -1.02 -2.90
CA ALA A 17 5.59 -0.22 -3.51
C ALA A 17 5.27 1.05 -2.71
N VAL A 18 5.44 1.00 -1.38
CA VAL A 18 5.25 2.13 -0.46
C VAL A 18 6.30 2.05 0.64
N GLU A 19 7.21 3.03 0.66
CA GLU A 19 8.28 3.13 1.66
C GLU A 19 8.14 4.43 2.45
N ASN A 20 8.26 4.34 3.78
CA ASN A 20 8.26 5.52 4.66
C ASN A 20 9.64 6.17 4.65
N VAL A 21 9.70 7.50 4.68
CA VAL A 21 10.98 8.21 4.80
C VAL A 21 11.46 8.18 6.27
N GLU A 22 12.75 7.93 6.49
CA GLU A 22 13.32 7.74 7.84
C GLU A 22 13.29 9.01 8.71
N ASP A 23 13.42 10.19 8.09
CA ASP A 23 13.48 11.47 8.79
C ASP A 23 12.09 12.05 9.11
N SER A 24 11.03 11.46 8.55
CA SER A 24 9.68 12.00 8.66
C SER A 24 8.59 10.96 8.45
N THR A 25 7.71 10.83 9.44
CA THR A 25 6.52 9.97 9.36
C THR A 25 5.41 10.53 8.47
N ARG A 26 5.64 11.66 7.79
CA ARG A 26 4.66 12.28 6.88
C ARG A 26 4.96 12.06 5.41
N TYR A 27 6.19 11.64 5.08
CA TYR A 27 6.63 11.48 3.70
C TYR A 27 6.83 10.01 3.35
N PHE A 28 6.52 9.70 2.10
CA PHE A 28 6.52 8.37 1.55
C PHE A 28 7.10 8.41 0.14
N VAL A 29 7.75 7.32 -0.25
CA VAL A 29 8.08 7.05 -1.65
C VAL A 29 7.13 5.96 -2.13
N ILE A 30 6.39 6.24 -3.21
CA ILE A 30 5.47 5.30 -3.83
C ILE A 30 5.95 4.90 -5.22
N ARG A 31 5.77 3.63 -5.57
CA ARG A 31 6.08 3.11 -6.90
C ARG A 31 4.83 3.14 -7.78
N VAL A 32 4.72 4.13 -8.63
CA VAL A 32 3.62 4.23 -9.59
C VAL A 32 3.94 3.42 -10.84
N GLN A 33 2.88 2.92 -11.47
CA GLN A 33 2.93 2.17 -12.72
C GLN A 33 1.91 2.75 -13.69
N ASN A 34 2.31 2.92 -14.96
CA ASN A 34 1.38 3.29 -16.02
C ASN A 34 0.76 2.05 -16.70
N ASP A 35 -0.23 2.27 -17.57
CA ASP A 35 -0.90 1.19 -18.31
C ASP A 35 0.06 0.38 -19.20
N ASN A 36 1.20 0.97 -19.59
CA ASN A 36 2.25 0.32 -20.37
C ASN A 36 3.24 -0.49 -19.51
N GLY A 37 3.04 -0.56 -18.19
CA GLY A 37 3.89 -1.30 -17.26
C GLY A 37 5.19 -0.59 -16.87
N GLN A 38 5.40 0.66 -17.30
CA GLN A 38 6.56 1.45 -16.88
C GLN A 38 6.38 1.90 -15.43
N GLN A 39 7.45 1.77 -14.65
CA GLN A 39 7.47 2.10 -13.24
C GLN A 39 8.23 3.39 -12.98
N ALA A 40 7.75 4.20 -12.06
CA ALA A 40 8.42 5.40 -11.57
C ALA A 40 8.24 5.52 -10.05
N PHE A 41 9.17 6.21 -9.38
CA PHE A 41 9.06 6.51 -7.96
C PHE A 41 8.65 7.97 -7.77
N LEU A 42 7.58 8.19 -7.00
CA LEU A 42 7.07 9.51 -6.65
C LEU A 42 7.15 9.71 -5.14
N GLY A 43 7.53 10.93 -4.74
CA GLY A 43 7.41 11.36 -3.35
C GLY A 43 5.98 11.82 -3.05
N MET A 44 5.39 11.28 -1.99
CA MET A 44 4.08 11.68 -1.46
C MET A 44 4.26 12.20 -0.03
N GLY A 45 3.55 13.27 0.31
CA GLY A 45 3.59 13.87 1.63
C GLY A 45 2.22 14.27 2.12
N PHE A 46 1.93 13.97 3.39
CA PHE A 46 0.75 14.50 4.08
C PHE A 46 1.12 15.79 4.81
N ASN A 47 0.17 16.72 4.87
CA ASN A 47 0.36 17.96 5.61
C ASN A 47 0.40 17.69 7.11
N ASP A 48 -0.48 16.82 7.61
CA ASP A 48 -0.59 16.47 9.02
C ASP A 48 -0.14 15.04 9.31
N ARG A 49 0.37 14.82 10.53
CA ARG A 49 0.82 13.49 10.97
C ARG A 49 -0.32 12.50 11.22
N SER A 50 -1.52 13.01 11.49
CA SER A 50 -2.73 12.17 11.63
C SER A 50 -3.04 11.47 10.32
N ASP A 51 -3.01 12.20 9.22
CA ASP A 51 -3.42 11.69 7.91
C ASP A 51 -2.41 10.66 7.39
N SER A 52 -1.11 10.90 7.63
CA SER A 52 -0.08 9.91 7.30
C SER A 52 -0.17 8.64 8.14
N PHE A 53 -0.61 8.77 9.40
CA PHE A 53 -0.86 7.63 10.26
C PHE A 53 -2.06 6.82 9.76
N ASP A 54 -3.18 7.47 9.45
CA ASP A 54 -4.38 6.80 8.92
C ASP A 54 -4.08 6.08 7.61
N PHE A 55 -3.30 6.69 6.71
CA PHE A 55 -2.83 6.05 5.48
C PHE A 55 -2.03 4.76 5.75
N ASN A 56 -1.05 4.83 6.65
CA ASN A 56 -0.23 3.68 7.03
C ASN A 56 -1.07 2.55 7.64
N VAL A 57 -1.99 2.88 8.54
CA VAL A 57 -2.87 1.91 9.22
C VAL A 57 -3.85 1.27 8.23
N ALA A 58 -4.46 2.05 7.36
CA ALA A 58 -5.40 1.55 6.36
C ALA A 58 -4.74 0.51 5.43
N LEU A 59 -3.49 0.77 5.00
CA LEU A 59 -2.73 -0.20 4.21
C LEU A 59 -2.44 -1.47 5.01
N GLN A 60 -1.92 -1.34 6.23
CA GLN A 60 -1.60 -2.48 7.08
C GLN A 60 -2.82 -3.37 7.35
N ASP A 61 -3.95 -2.76 7.68
CA ASP A 61 -5.17 -3.48 8.01
C ASP A 61 -5.73 -4.23 6.79
N HIS A 62 -5.70 -3.60 5.61
CA HIS A 62 -6.12 -4.24 4.37
C HIS A 62 -5.31 -5.53 4.09
N PHE A 63 -3.98 -5.47 4.14
CA PHE A 63 -3.15 -6.65 3.87
C PHE A 63 -3.21 -7.69 4.99
N LYS A 64 -3.40 -7.27 6.24
CA LYS A 64 -3.64 -8.18 7.36
C LYS A 64 -4.93 -8.98 7.16
N TYR A 65 -6.02 -8.30 6.77
CA TYR A 65 -7.28 -8.95 6.44
C TYR A 65 -7.12 -9.94 5.27
N LEU A 66 -6.46 -9.54 4.18
CA LEU A 66 -6.19 -10.42 3.04
C LEU A 66 -5.39 -11.67 3.43
N LYS A 67 -4.40 -11.53 4.33
CA LYS A 67 -3.62 -12.66 4.83
C LYS A 67 -4.48 -13.63 5.65
N GLN A 68 -5.31 -13.10 6.54
CA GLN A 68 -6.23 -13.91 7.36
C GLN A 68 -7.26 -14.64 6.48
N ALA A 69 -7.85 -13.96 5.50
CA ALA A 69 -8.79 -14.57 4.57
C ALA A 69 -8.16 -15.74 3.79
N LYS A 70 -6.92 -15.57 3.32
CA LYS A 70 -6.17 -16.65 2.64
C LYS A 70 -5.89 -17.84 3.57
N GLN A 71 -5.57 -17.60 4.84
CA GLN A 71 -5.33 -18.68 5.82
C GLN A 71 -6.59 -19.50 6.07
N ILE A 72 -7.72 -18.84 6.29
CA ILE A 72 -9.02 -19.50 6.51
C ILE A 72 -9.39 -20.37 5.29
N GLU A 73 -9.19 -19.87 4.08
CA GLU A 73 -9.47 -20.63 2.86
C GLU A 73 -8.56 -21.85 2.71
N GLN A 74 -7.28 -21.73 3.09
CA GLN A 74 -6.33 -22.84 3.07
C GLN A 74 -6.69 -23.93 4.10
N GLU A 75 -7.08 -23.53 5.30
CA GLU A 75 -7.54 -24.46 6.36
C GLU A 75 -8.82 -25.20 5.95
N ALA A 76 -9.77 -24.49 5.34
CA ALA A 76 -10.98 -25.11 4.80
C ALA A 76 -10.69 -26.14 3.69
N LYS A 77 -9.70 -25.86 2.84
CA LYS A 77 -9.26 -26.79 1.77
C LYS A 77 -8.46 -27.98 2.30
N GLN A 78 -7.76 -27.85 3.43
CA GLN A 78 -7.03 -28.97 4.05
C GLN A 78 -7.90 -29.88 4.91
N THR A 79 -9.05 -29.39 5.37
CA THR A 79 -9.98 -30.15 6.22
C THR A 79 -11.05 -30.92 5.41
N ALA A 80 -11.07 -30.76 4.08
CA ALA A 80 -11.95 -31.46 3.13
C ALA A 80 -11.20 -32.56 2.39
#